data_AF-A0A7C6K2D7-F1
#
_entry.id   AF-A0A7C6K2D7-F1
#
_cell.length_a   1.000
_cell.length_b   1.000
_cell.length_c   1.000
_cell.angle_alpha   90.00
_cell.angle_beta   90.00
_cell.angle_gamma   90.00
#
_symmetry.space_group_name_H-M   'P 1'
#
loop_
_entity.id
_entity.type
_entity.pdbx_description
1 polymer ?
#
loop_
_entity_poly.entity_id
_entity_poly.type
_entity_poly.pdbx_seq_one_letter_code
_entity_poly.pdbx_strand_id
1 'polypeptide(L)'
;MNKYIIDKQDAKRKQLGITISRVISVLAAIVIVVAFFITFPSSADTEEAIEEARRQTLTYRYAFSFLVFSILSFSVIVFNEIFGGLYHLLKVIIKLLLAGLVLIGGGLAIFLTDLHFTACQVSMIASLAVLVYAFIPTIRGNLREELLKE
;
A
#
# COMPACT_ATOMS: atom_id res chain seq x y z
N MET A 1 -9.14 -29.83 -28.40
CA MET A 1 -9.26 -28.42 -28.83
C MET A 1 -9.62 -27.46 -27.68
N ASN A 2 -10.56 -27.81 -26.78
CA ASN A 2 -10.93 -26.92 -25.65
C ASN A 2 -9.80 -26.58 -24.67
N LYS A 3 -8.93 -27.54 -24.32
CA LYS A 3 -7.85 -27.32 -23.34
C LYS A 3 -6.86 -26.23 -23.78
N TYR A 4 -6.50 -26.22 -25.07
CA TYR A 4 -5.57 -25.24 -25.65
C TYR A 4 -6.14 -23.81 -25.67
N ILE A 5 -7.46 -23.66 -25.77
CA ILE A 5 -8.13 -22.35 -25.75
C ILE A 5 -8.20 -21.81 -24.31
N ILE A 6 -8.47 -22.70 -23.34
CA ILE A 6 -8.50 -22.38 -21.91
C ILE A 6 -7.10 -21.96 -21.42
N ASP A 7 -6.07 -22.73 -21.76
CA ASP A 7 -4.67 -22.42 -21.40
C ASP A 7 -4.21 -21.06 -21.97
N LYS A 8 -4.64 -20.72 -23.19
CA LYS A 8 -4.34 -19.41 -23.82
C LYS A 8 -5.06 -18.26 -23.13
N GLN A 9 -6.29 -18.47 -22.66
CA GLN A 9 -7.03 -17.45 -21.92
C GLN A 9 -6.43 -17.23 -20.52
N ASP A 10 -6.00 -18.29 -19.84
CA ASP A 10 -5.33 -18.19 -18.53
C ASP A 10 -3.95 -17.53 -18.63
N ALA A 11 -3.17 -17.84 -19.66
CA ALA A 11 -1.91 -17.14 -19.94
C ALA A 11 -2.13 -15.64 -20.17
N LYS A 12 -3.16 -15.28 -20.95
CA LYS A 12 -3.51 -13.88 -21.23
C LYS A 12 -4.02 -13.15 -19.98
N ARG A 13 -4.79 -13.83 -19.12
CA ARG A 13 -5.23 -13.29 -17.81
C ARG A 13 -4.06 -13.05 -16.86
N LYS A 14 -3.13 -14.01 -16.75
CA LYS A 14 -1.90 -13.84 -15.96
C LYS A 14 -1.05 -12.66 -16.46
N GLN A 15 -0.88 -12.55 -17.77
CA GLN A 15 -0.10 -11.47 -18.37
C GLN A 15 -0.78 -10.10 -18.16
N LEU A 16 -2.12 -10.04 -18.26
CA LEU A 16 -2.89 -8.84 -17.95
C LEU A 16 -2.76 -8.46 -16.46
N GLY A 17 -2.84 -9.44 -15.56
CA GLY A 17 -2.66 -9.24 -14.12
C GLY A 17 -1.28 -8.69 -13.76
N ILE A 18 -0.22 -9.20 -14.38
CA ILE A 18 1.15 -8.69 -14.20
C ILE A 18 1.27 -7.25 -14.71
N THR A 19 0.73 -6.95 -15.88
CA THR A 19 0.77 -5.59 -16.45
C THR A 19 0.00 -4.60 -15.58
N ILE A 20 -1.19 -4.98 -15.11
CA ILE A 20 -2.01 -4.14 -14.22
C ILE A 20 -1.32 -3.94 -12.86
N SER A 21 -0.73 -4.99 -12.28
CA SER A 21 0.04 -4.90 -11.05
C SER A 21 1.20 -3.91 -11.19
N ARG A 22 1.97 -3.97 -12.28
CA ARG A 22 3.03 -3.00 -12.57
C ARG A 22 2.50 -1.56 -12.70
N VAL A 23 1.38 -1.38 -13.40
CA VAL A 23 0.75 -0.04 -13.54
C VAL A 23 0.30 0.49 -12.17
N ILE A 24 -0.30 -0.34 -11.32
CA ILE A 24 -0.69 0.03 -9.96
C ILE A 24 0.54 0.36 -9.11
N SER A 25 1.63 -0.41 -9.20
CA SER A 25 2.88 -0.09 -8.52
C SER A 25 3.48 1.25 -8.96
N VAL A 26 3.45 1.55 -10.25
CA VAL A 26 3.89 2.84 -10.79
C VAL A 26 2.99 3.98 -10.29
N LEU A 27 1.67 3.80 -10.33
CA LEU A 27 0.71 4.79 -9.80
C LEU A 27 0.90 5.01 -8.30
N ALA A 28 1.10 3.95 -7.52
CA ALA A 28 1.39 4.05 -6.09
C ALA A 28 2.71 4.77 -5.83
N ALA A 29 3.76 4.48 -6.60
CA ALA A 29 5.02 5.20 -6.52
C ALA A 29 4.85 6.70 -6.84
N ILE A 30 4.07 7.04 -7.87
CA ILE A 30 3.74 8.43 -8.21
C ILE A 30 2.99 9.10 -7.06
N VAL A 31 2.00 8.43 -6.45
CA VAL A 31 1.26 8.95 -5.29
C VAL A 31 2.20 9.18 -4.10
N ILE A 32 3.13 8.25 -3.83
CA ILE A 32 4.14 8.42 -2.77
C ILE A 32 5.04 9.63 -3.06
N VAL A 33 5.50 9.78 -4.31
CA VAL A 33 6.34 10.91 -4.73
C VAL A 33 5.58 12.23 -4.64
N VAL A 34 4.33 12.29 -5.09
CA VAL A 34 3.47 13.48 -4.99
C VAL A 34 3.17 13.82 -3.54
N ALA A 35 2.86 12.83 -2.70
CA ALA A 35 2.68 13.02 -1.27
C ALA A 35 3.97 13.57 -0.61
N PHE A 36 5.15 13.10 -1.05
CA PHE A 36 6.45 13.59 -0.61
C PHE A 36 6.72 15.06 -1.02
N PHE A 37 6.38 15.46 -2.24
CA PHE A 37 6.55 16.85 -2.67
C PHE A 37 5.51 17.80 -2.06
N ILE A 38 4.28 17.34 -1.84
CA ILE A 38 3.27 18.11 -1.12
C ILE A 38 3.71 18.30 0.34
N THR A 39 4.45 17.38 0.96
CA THR A 39 4.85 17.46 2.39
C THR A 39 5.87 18.54 2.74
N PHE A 40 6.59 19.12 1.78
CA PHE A 40 7.55 20.20 2.04
C PHE A 40 6.98 21.58 1.64
N PRO A 41 6.55 22.45 2.58
CA PRO A 41 6.29 23.84 2.25
C PRO A 41 7.63 24.61 2.15
N SER A 42 7.80 25.26 0.99
CA SER A 42 8.77 26.31 0.70
C SER A 42 8.57 27.51 1.62
N SER A 43 9.69 28.19 1.89
CA SER A 43 9.96 29.29 2.84
C SER A 43 8.87 30.36 3.02
N ALA A 44 8.60 30.72 4.28
CA ALA A 44 8.09 32.05 4.70
C ALA A 44 8.42 32.31 6.19
N ASP A 45 8.45 33.60 6.56
CA ASP A 45 9.22 34.20 7.66
C ASP A 45 8.41 34.52 8.93
N THR A 46 8.80 33.91 10.08
CA THR A 46 8.54 34.19 11.53
C THR A 46 8.45 32.88 12.36
N GLU A 47 9.42 32.60 13.23
CA GLU A 47 9.69 31.23 13.75
C GLU A 47 8.54 30.51 14.49
N GLU A 48 7.90 31.08 15.51
CA GLU A 48 7.00 30.30 16.39
C GLU A 48 5.59 30.05 15.85
N ALA A 49 4.91 31.08 15.33
CA ALA A 49 3.58 30.91 14.74
C ALA A 49 3.61 30.07 13.45
N ILE A 50 4.74 30.11 12.74
CA ILE A 50 4.99 29.27 11.56
C ILE A 50 5.27 27.83 11.97
N GLU A 51 5.98 27.58 13.06
CA GLU A 51 6.24 26.21 13.47
C GLU A 51 4.94 25.50 13.88
N GLU A 52 4.03 26.18 14.56
CA GLU A 52 2.74 25.62 14.95
C GLU A 52 1.79 25.41 13.76
N ALA A 53 1.70 26.40 12.85
CA ALA A 53 0.94 26.25 11.60
C ALA A 53 1.53 25.18 10.67
N ARG A 54 2.86 25.05 10.62
CA ARG A 54 3.58 24.01 9.87
C ARG A 54 3.35 22.63 10.49
N ARG A 55 3.38 22.51 11.82
CA ARG A 55 3.07 21.26 12.53
C ARG A 55 1.63 20.83 12.27
N GLN A 56 0.65 21.72 12.36
CA GLN A 56 -0.73 21.39 12.02
C GLN A 56 -0.87 20.95 10.56
N THR A 57 -0.25 21.68 9.63
CA THR A 57 -0.26 21.32 8.20
C THR A 57 0.35 19.93 7.97
N LEU A 58 1.48 19.62 8.61
CA LEU A 58 2.13 18.31 8.53
C LEU A 58 1.29 17.20 9.18
N THR A 59 0.67 17.47 10.32
CA THR A 59 -0.26 16.56 10.99
C THR A 59 -1.38 16.13 10.05
N TYR A 60 -2.07 17.08 9.41
CA TYR A 60 -3.15 16.77 8.46
C TYR A 60 -2.63 15.98 7.25
N ARG A 61 -1.43 16.29 6.78
CA ARG A 61 -0.78 15.54 5.67
C ARG A 61 -0.45 14.11 6.07
N TYR A 62 0.01 13.87 7.29
CA TYR A 62 0.25 12.52 7.79
C TYR A 62 -1.05 11.75 7.95
N ALA A 63 -2.10 12.37 8.50
CA ALA A 63 -3.42 11.77 8.61
C ALA A 63 -4.00 11.42 7.22
N PHE A 64 -3.88 12.32 6.25
CA PHE A 64 -4.32 12.07 4.87
C PHE A 64 -3.51 10.94 4.21
N SER A 65 -2.18 10.97 4.33
CA SER A 65 -1.30 9.93 3.78
C SER A 65 -1.59 8.57 4.42
N PHE A 66 -1.86 8.52 5.72
CA PHE A 66 -2.31 7.32 6.41
C PHE A 66 -3.56 6.71 5.76
N LEU A 67 -4.58 7.53 5.47
CA LEU A 67 -5.80 7.07 4.82
C LEU A 67 -5.52 6.54 3.41
N VAL A 68 -4.73 7.27 2.63
CA VAL A 68 -4.35 6.88 1.26
C VAL A 68 -3.61 5.55 1.25
N PHE A 69 -2.58 5.39 2.10
CA PHE A 69 -1.79 4.16 2.15
C PHE A 69 -2.60 2.97 2.66
N SER A 70 -3.47 3.19 3.64
CA SER A 70 -4.39 2.16 4.14
C SER A 70 -5.31 1.66 3.02
N ILE A 71 -5.95 2.54 2.26
CA ILE A 71 -6.85 2.17 1.14
C ILE A 71 -6.07 1.49 0.00
N LEU A 72 -4.91 2.03 -0.36
CA LEU A 72 -4.05 1.43 -1.40
C LEU A 72 -3.59 0.02 -1.01
N SER A 73 -3.31 -0.22 0.28
CA SER A 73 -2.88 -1.54 0.76
C SER A 73 -3.94 -2.59 0.47
N PHE A 74 -5.20 -2.33 0.80
CA PHE A 74 -6.31 -3.24 0.48
C PHE A 74 -6.45 -3.46 -1.03
N SER A 75 -6.36 -2.38 -1.81
CA SER A 75 -6.47 -2.45 -3.27
C SER A 75 -5.36 -3.33 -3.86
N VAL A 76 -4.11 -3.10 -3.46
CA VAL A 76 -2.95 -3.87 -3.92
C VAL A 76 -3.06 -5.33 -3.52
N ILE A 77 -3.49 -5.65 -2.29
CA ILE A 77 -3.67 -7.04 -1.85
C ILE A 77 -4.75 -7.72 -2.69
N VAL A 78 -5.91 -7.09 -2.86
CA VAL A 78 -7.01 -7.64 -3.66
C VAL A 78 -6.58 -7.83 -5.11
N PHE A 79 -5.89 -6.84 -5.72
CA PHE A 79 -5.46 -6.93 -7.11
C PHE A 79 -4.34 -7.95 -7.33
N ASN A 80 -3.26 -7.91 -6.56
CA ASN A 80 -2.13 -8.81 -6.73
C ASN A 80 -2.51 -10.27 -6.45
N GLU A 81 -3.32 -10.48 -5.41
CA GLU A 81 -3.63 -11.83 -4.96
C GLU A 81 -4.81 -12.40 -5.74
N ILE A 82 -5.96 -11.73 -5.81
CA ILE A 82 -7.16 -12.33 -6.44
C ILE A 82 -7.00 -12.47 -7.96
N PHE A 83 -6.41 -11.47 -8.63
CA PHE A 83 -6.24 -11.51 -10.09
C PHE A 83 -4.92 -12.15 -10.54
N GLY A 84 -3.91 -12.24 -9.66
CA GLY A 84 -2.61 -12.85 -9.96
C GLY A 84 -2.61 -14.39 -9.98
N GLY A 85 -3.63 -15.05 -9.41
CA GLY A 85 -3.81 -16.50 -9.56
C GLY A 85 -2.80 -17.40 -8.82
N LEU A 86 -1.90 -16.84 -8.00
CA LEU A 86 -0.74 -17.52 -7.38
C LEU A 86 -0.82 -17.62 -5.85
N TYR A 87 -2.02 -17.57 -5.27
CA TYR A 87 -2.19 -17.31 -3.84
C TYR A 87 -2.12 -18.56 -2.95
N HIS A 88 -1.48 -18.37 -1.78
CA HIS A 88 -1.67 -19.21 -0.60
C HIS A 88 -2.69 -18.50 0.31
N LEU A 89 -3.91 -19.04 0.41
CA LEU A 89 -5.06 -18.40 1.08
C LEU A 89 -4.71 -17.80 2.46
N LEU A 90 -3.97 -18.55 3.27
CA LEU A 90 -3.54 -18.12 4.61
C LEU A 90 -2.70 -16.82 4.59
N LYS A 91 -1.78 -16.66 3.64
CA LYS A 91 -0.88 -15.49 3.57
C LYS A 91 -1.64 -14.25 3.09
N VAL A 92 -2.63 -14.42 2.21
CA VAL A 92 -3.53 -13.35 1.78
C VAL A 92 -4.38 -12.87 2.96
N ILE A 93 -4.92 -13.80 3.75
CA ILE A 93 -5.66 -13.47 4.98
C ILE A 93 -4.78 -12.67 5.95
N ILE A 94 -3.53 -13.09 6.18
CA ILE A 94 -2.59 -12.36 7.06
C ILE A 94 -2.37 -10.93 6.57
N LYS A 95 -2.16 -10.72 5.27
CA LYS A 95 -2.00 -9.37 4.69
C LYS A 95 -3.23 -8.50 4.92
N LEU A 96 -4.43 -9.04 4.68
CA LEU A 96 -5.69 -8.32 4.89
C LEU A 96 -5.91 -8.00 6.37
N LEU A 97 -5.58 -8.93 7.27
CA LEU A 97 -5.65 -8.70 8.71
C LEU A 97 -4.68 -7.60 9.17
N LEU A 98 -3.44 -7.60 8.67
CA LEU A 98 -2.47 -6.53 8.96
C LEU A 98 -2.94 -5.17 8.45
N ALA A 99 -3.47 -5.11 7.22
CA ALA A 99 -4.05 -3.87 6.68
C ALA A 99 -5.24 -3.38 7.49
N GLY A 100 -6.13 -4.29 7.93
CA GLY A 100 -7.26 -3.95 8.80
C GLY A 100 -6.82 -3.48 10.18
N LEU A 101 -5.83 -4.13 10.78
CA LEU A 101 -5.30 -3.78 12.09
C LEU A 101 -4.65 -2.39 12.08
N VAL A 102 -3.90 -2.07 11.03
CA VAL A 102 -3.29 -0.73 10.89
C VAL A 102 -4.34 0.34 10.59
N LEU A 103 -5.35 0.06 9.75
CA LEU A 103 -6.43 1.00 9.49
C LEU A 103 -7.22 1.33 10.76
N ILE A 104 -7.65 0.30 11.52
CA ILE A 104 -8.45 0.50 12.73
C ILE A 104 -7.58 1.07 13.85
N GLY A 105 -6.39 0.49 14.09
CA GLY A 105 -5.49 0.91 15.15
C GLY A 105 -4.93 2.32 14.93
N GLY A 106 -4.47 2.63 13.72
CA GLY A 106 -4.02 3.96 13.35
C GLY A 106 -5.15 4.99 13.35
N GLY A 107 -6.34 4.61 12.89
CA GLY A 107 -7.53 5.47 12.94
C GLY A 107 -7.93 5.82 14.38
N LEU A 108 -7.98 4.82 15.27
CA LEU A 108 -8.24 5.03 16.69
C LEU A 108 -7.16 5.90 17.35
N ALA A 109 -5.87 5.66 17.05
CA ALA A 109 -4.78 6.45 17.61
C ALA A 109 -4.87 7.92 17.18
N ILE A 110 -5.18 8.21 15.91
CA ILE A 110 -5.35 9.57 15.41
C ILE A 110 -6.57 10.24 16.05
N PHE A 111 -7.69 9.52 16.16
CA PHE A 111 -8.92 10.07 16.72
C PHE A 111 -8.82 10.34 18.23
N LEU A 112 -8.28 9.39 19.00
CA LEU A 112 -8.16 9.52 20.47
C LEU A 112 -7.11 10.52 20.93
N THR A 113 -6.19 10.90 20.04
CA THR A 113 -5.14 11.88 20.34
C THR A 113 -5.44 13.25 19.73
N ASP A 114 -6.67 13.50 19.27
CA ASP A 114 -7.09 14.76 18.65
C ASP A 114 -6.13 15.23 17.55
N LEU A 115 -5.77 14.31 16.64
CA LEU A 115 -4.78 14.56 15.58
C LEU A 115 -3.41 14.98 16.13
N HIS A 116 -2.92 14.33 17.18
CA HIS A 116 -1.56 14.61 17.65
C HIS A 116 -0.52 14.27 16.58
N PHE A 117 0.48 15.14 16.42
CA PHE A 117 1.50 15.05 15.36
C PHE A 117 2.17 13.66 15.33
N THR A 118 2.67 13.20 16.47
CA THR A 118 3.36 11.90 16.59
C THR A 118 2.44 10.73 16.27
N ALA A 119 1.16 10.79 16.69
CA ALA A 119 0.20 9.73 16.42
C ALA A 119 -0.11 9.63 14.92
N CYS A 120 -0.27 10.78 14.25
CA CYS A 120 -0.47 10.84 12.80
C CYS A 120 0.77 10.34 12.05
N GLN A 121 1.97 10.74 12.47
CA GLN A 121 3.23 10.32 11.85
C GLN A 121 3.44 8.80 11.98
N VAL A 122 3.30 8.24 13.18
CA VAL A 122 3.48 6.80 13.42
C VAL A 122 2.44 5.98 12.65
N SER A 123 1.18 6.43 12.64
CA SER A 123 0.10 5.75 11.90
C SER A 123 0.38 5.75 10.40
N MET A 124 0.85 6.88 9.86
CA MET A 124 1.26 6.99 8.46
C MET A 124 2.42 6.05 8.13
N ILE A 125 3.48 6.00 8.94
CA ILE A 125 4.62 5.07 8.74
C ILE A 125 4.16 3.61 8.78
N ALA A 126 3.30 3.25 9.74
CA ALA A 126 2.75 1.90 9.85
C ALA A 126 1.95 1.51 8.60
N SER A 127 1.10 2.42 8.09
CA SER A 127 0.33 2.17 6.87
C SER A 127 1.21 2.07 5.62
N LEU A 128 2.29 2.84 5.54
CA LEU A 128 3.26 2.74 4.45
C LEU A 128 4.00 1.39 4.49
N ALA A 129 4.40 0.91 5.67
CA ALA A 129 5.06 -0.37 5.83
C ALA A 129 4.14 -1.53 5.38
N VAL A 130 2.85 -1.46 5.72
CA VAL A 130 1.87 -2.45 5.24
C VAL A 130 1.67 -2.35 3.73
N LEU A 131 1.63 -1.15 3.15
CA LEU A 131 1.54 -0.97 1.70
C LEU A 131 2.74 -1.59 0.98
N VAL A 132 3.95 -1.37 1.46
CA VAL A 132 5.17 -2.00 0.91
C VAL A 132 5.08 -3.52 1.02
N TYR A 133 4.63 -4.05 2.17
CA TYR A 133 4.43 -5.48 2.36
C TYR A 133 3.34 -6.06 1.43
N ALA A 134 2.28 -5.30 1.15
CA ALA A 134 1.22 -5.67 0.22
C ALA A 134 1.72 -5.86 -1.21
N PHE A 135 2.73 -5.08 -1.64
CA PHE A 135 3.35 -5.22 -2.96
C PHE A 135 4.17 -6.49 -3.14
N ILE A 136 4.65 -7.12 -2.07
CA ILE A 136 5.43 -8.36 -2.15
C ILE A 136 4.47 -9.49 -2.53
N PRO A 137 4.54 -10.09 -3.73
CA PRO A 137 3.56 -11.08 -4.17
C PRO A 137 3.55 -12.31 -3.24
N THR A 138 2.36 -12.84 -2.93
CA THR A 138 2.27 -14.10 -2.17
C THR A 138 2.56 -15.26 -3.11
N ILE A 139 3.78 -15.79 -3.04
CA ILE A 139 4.16 -16.93 -3.85
C ILE A 139 3.67 -18.22 -3.14
N ARG A 140 2.71 -18.92 -3.75
CA ARG A 140 2.46 -20.35 -3.47
C ARG A 140 3.76 -21.08 -3.84
N GLY A 141 4.35 -21.81 -2.90
CA GLY A 141 5.69 -22.39 -3.05
C GLY A 141 5.82 -23.32 -4.25
N ASN A 142 6.03 -22.75 -5.44
CA ASN A 142 6.45 -23.41 -6.68
C ASN A 142 7.72 -22.77 -7.24
N LEU A 143 8.24 -21.69 -6.61
CA LEU A 143 9.56 -21.14 -6.97
C LEU A 143 10.65 -22.21 -6.85
N ARG A 144 10.49 -23.20 -5.95
CA ARG A 144 11.40 -24.35 -5.83
C ARG A 144 11.27 -25.32 -7.02
N GLU A 145 10.11 -25.45 -7.64
CA GLU A 145 9.93 -26.29 -8.84
C GLU A 145 10.35 -25.58 -10.14
N GLU A 146 10.33 -24.24 -10.17
CA GLU A 146 10.84 -23.46 -11.31
C GLU A 146 12.37 -23.20 -11.22
N LEU A 147 12.94 -23.00 -10.03
CA LEU A 147 14.40 -22.84 -9.85
C LEU A 147 15.20 -24.16 -9.84
N LEU A 148 14.55 -25.32 -9.67
CA LEU A 148 15.18 -26.64 -9.81
C LEU A 148 15.02 -27.23 -11.22
N LYS A 149 14.44 -26.47 -12.16
CA LYS A 149 14.31 -26.85 -13.57
C LYS A 149 15.24 -26.07 -14.51
N GLU A 150 16.01 -25.11 -13.97
CA GLU A 150 17.24 -24.58 -14.59
C GLU A 150 18.45 -25.33 -14.04
#